data_AF-A0A9F2RCG2-F1
#
_entry.id   AF-A0A9F2RCG2-F1
#
_cell.length_a   1.000
_cell.length_b   1.000
_cell.length_c   1.000
_cell.angle_alpha   90.00
_cell.angle_beta   90.00
_cell.angle_gamma   90.00
#
_symmetry.space_group_name_H-M   'P 1'
#
loop_
_entity.id
_entity.type
_entity.pdbx_description
1 polymer ?
#
loop_
_entity_poly.entity_id
_entity_poly.type
_entity_poly.pdbx_seq_one_letter_code
_entity_poly.pdbx_strand_id
1 'polypeptide(L)'
;MIVFLSHPPQVPPILLDKQFSEFTPDITPIILAAHTNNYEIVKLLVQKGVSVPRPHEVRCNCVECVSSSDVDSLRHSRSRLNIYKALASPSLIALSSEDPFLTAFQLSWELQELSKVENEFKSEYEELSQQCKQFAKDLLDQTRSSRELEIILNYRDDNSLIEEQSGNDLARLKLAIKYRQKEFVAQPNCQQLLASRWYDEFPGWRRRHWAVKMLTCIIIGFLFPVFSVCYLIAPKSPLGLFIRKPFIKFICHTASYLTFLFLLLLASQHIDRSDLNMQGPPPTIVEWMILPWVLGFIWGEIKQMWDGGLQDYIHDWWNLMDFVMNSLYLATISLKIVAFSKYSGLLARQSWDMWHPTLVAEALFAIANIFSSLRLISLFTANSHLGPLQISLGRMLLDILKFLFIYCLVLLAFANGLNQLYFYYETNEPDRCKGIRCENQNNAFST
;
A
#
# COMPACT_ATOMS: atom_id res chain seq x y z
N MET A 1 48.82 33.12 70.76
CA MET A 1 47.79 32.96 69.71
C MET A 1 48.49 32.31 68.51
N ILE A 2 48.58 30.97 68.51
CA ILE A 2 47.75 30.02 67.73
C ILE A 2 48.12 30.08 66.23
N VAL A 3 48.92 29.17 65.65
CA VAL A 3 48.82 27.73 65.28
C VAL A 3 48.97 27.61 63.75
N PHE A 4 50.07 26.96 63.36
CA PHE A 4 50.36 26.01 62.28
C PHE A 4 49.51 25.87 61.00
N LEU A 5 50.29 25.74 59.91
CA LEU A 5 50.03 25.14 58.61
C LEU A 5 49.38 23.73 58.68
N SER A 6 48.46 23.45 57.76
CA SER A 6 48.28 22.12 57.17
C SER A 6 47.68 22.23 55.76
N HIS A 7 48.36 21.60 54.79
CA HIS A 7 47.94 21.47 53.39
C HIS A 7 46.60 20.71 53.25
N PRO A 8 45.81 20.99 52.20
CA PRO A 8 44.68 20.14 51.85
C PRO A 8 45.19 18.74 51.46
N PRO A 9 44.43 17.66 51.75
CA PRO A 9 44.85 16.32 51.38
C PRO A 9 44.95 16.22 49.85
N GLN A 10 46.16 16.06 49.35
CA GLN A 10 46.40 15.57 48.00
C GLN A 10 45.87 14.14 47.95
N VAL A 11 44.82 13.93 47.16
CA VAL A 11 44.35 12.60 46.81
C VAL A 11 45.53 11.86 46.16
N PRO A 12 45.92 10.68 46.65
CA PRO A 12 47.08 9.98 46.12
C PRO A 12 46.88 9.68 44.61
N PRO A 13 47.92 9.86 43.77
CA PRO A 13 47.83 9.71 42.31
C PRO A 13 47.62 8.26 41.83
N ILE A 14 47.34 7.31 42.74
CA ILE A 14 47.05 5.90 42.47
C ILE A 14 45.54 5.65 42.21
N LEU A 15 44.67 6.63 42.48
CA LEU A 15 43.23 6.52 42.19
C LEU A 15 42.79 7.17 40.86
N LEU A 16 43.71 7.84 40.16
CA LEU A 16 43.40 8.52 38.89
C LEU A 16 43.41 7.60 37.66
N ASP A 17 43.79 6.32 37.83
CA ASP A 17 44.10 5.44 36.70
C ASP A 17 43.05 4.35 36.40
N LYS A 18 41.84 4.37 36.98
CA LYS A 18 40.85 3.28 36.79
C LYS A 18 39.37 3.71 36.78
N GLN A 19 38.99 4.70 35.99
CA GLN A 19 37.59 4.87 35.57
C GLN A 19 37.42 4.82 34.04
N PHE A 20 38.28 4.05 33.36
CA PHE A 20 38.03 3.67 31.98
C PHE A 20 37.13 2.43 31.96
N SER A 21 35.83 2.66 31.79
CA SER A 21 34.92 1.60 31.36
C SER A 21 35.02 1.47 29.85
N GLU A 22 35.19 0.23 29.35
CA GLU A 22 35.13 -0.07 27.92
C GLU A 22 33.70 0.09 27.38
N PHE A 23 32.69 -0.02 28.26
CA PHE A 23 31.28 0.16 27.93
C PHE A 23 30.80 1.57 28.21
N THR A 24 29.84 2.03 27.41
CA THR A 24 29.18 3.32 27.62
C THR A 24 28.34 3.27 28.91
N PRO A 25 28.24 4.40 29.64
CA PRO A 25 27.65 4.43 30.98
C PRO A 25 26.13 4.15 31.01
N ASP A 26 25.47 4.15 29.87
CA ASP A 26 24.04 3.86 29.68
C ASP A 26 23.74 2.35 29.55
N ILE A 27 24.75 1.50 29.36
CA ILE A 27 24.55 0.05 29.19
C ILE A 27 24.38 -0.62 30.55
N THR A 28 23.18 -1.15 30.80
CA THR A 28 22.92 -2.01 31.96
C THR A 28 23.28 -3.47 31.67
N PRO A 29 23.50 -4.31 32.70
CA PRO A 29 23.87 -5.72 32.49
C PRO A 29 22.87 -6.51 31.64
N ILE A 30 21.57 -6.22 31.77
CA ILE A 30 20.52 -6.87 30.96
C ILE A 30 20.57 -6.41 29.49
N ILE A 31 20.89 -5.15 29.23
CA ILE A 31 21.02 -4.62 27.86
C ILE A 31 22.18 -5.33 27.15
N LEU A 32 23.33 -5.43 27.80
CA LEU A 32 24.49 -6.11 27.22
C LEU A 32 24.24 -7.62 27.01
N ALA A 33 23.61 -8.28 27.99
CA ALA A 33 23.21 -9.68 27.85
C ALA A 33 22.26 -9.89 26.65
N ALA A 34 21.29 -9.00 26.48
CA ALA A 34 20.36 -9.05 25.35
C ALA A 34 21.06 -8.80 24.01
N HIS A 35 22.06 -7.89 23.95
CA HIS A 35 22.87 -7.65 22.76
C HIS A 35 23.65 -8.89 22.32
N THR A 36 24.17 -9.69 23.27
CA THR A 36 24.83 -10.97 22.97
C THR A 36 23.86 -12.10 22.61
N ASN A 37 22.54 -11.88 22.78
CA ASN A 37 21.48 -12.84 22.49
C ASN A 37 21.72 -14.23 23.12
N ASN A 38 22.27 -14.28 24.34
CA ASN A 38 22.51 -15.53 25.06
C ASN A 38 21.35 -15.82 26.02
N TYR A 39 20.59 -16.88 25.72
CA TYR A 39 19.40 -17.27 26.47
C TYR A 39 19.66 -17.53 27.96
N GLU A 40 20.77 -18.19 28.32
CA GLU A 40 21.05 -18.57 29.71
C GLU A 40 21.33 -17.35 30.59
N ILE A 41 22.13 -16.41 30.06
CA ILE A 41 22.49 -15.18 30.78
C ILE A 41 21.24 -14.30 30.97
N VAL A 42 20.46 -14.12 29.89
CA VAL A 42 19.22 -13.33 29.95
C VAL A 42 18.24 -13.95 30.95
N LYS A 43 18.08 -15.28 30.94
CA LYS A 43 17.21 -15.99 31.89
C LYS A 43 17.61 -15.75 33.35
N LEU A 44 18.90 -15.85 33.67
CA LEU A 44 19.40 -15.59 35.02
C LEU A 44 19.13 -14.16 35.49
N LEU A 45 19.32 -13.18 34.60
CA LEU A 45 19.09 -11.76 34.92
C LEU A 45 17.60 -11.43 35.07
N VAL A 46 16.74 -11.98 34.21
CA VAL A 46 15.28 -11.80 34.29
C VAL A 46 14.72 -12.43 35.57
N GLN A 47 15.23 -13.60 35.99
CA GLN A 47 14.87 -14.22 37.28
C GLN A 47 15.23 -13.37 38.50
N LYS A 48 16.20 -12.45 38.37
CA LYS A 48 16.55 -11.48 39.42
C LYS A 48 15.67 -10.24 39.41
N GLY A 49 14.67 -10.16 38.52
CA GLY A 49 13.74 -9.03 38.43
C GLY A 49 14.30 -7.81 37.73
N VAL A 50 15.38 -7.95 36.95
CA VAL A 50 15.96 -6.85 36.17
C VAL A 50 15.10 -6.61 34.94
N SER A 51 14.64 -5.38 34.74
CA SER A 51 13.85 -4.95 33.58
C SER A 51 14.65 -4.01 32.68
N VAL A 52 14.29 -4.00 31.39
CA VAL A 52 14.79 -3.02 30.43
C VAL A 52 13.82 -1.82 30.43
N PRO A 53 14.31 -0.57 30.53
CA PRO A 53 13.44 0.60 30.45
C PRO A 53 12.76 0.68 29.08
N ARG A 54 11.48 1.04 29.03
CA ARG A 54 10.82 1.34 27.76
C ARG A 54 11.19 2.75 27.32
N PRO A 55 11.72 2.93 26.10
CA PRO A 55 12.07 4.25 25.60
C PRO A 55 10.80 5.08 25.37
N HIS A 56 10.88 6.39 25.60
CA HIS A 56 9.83 7.32 25.19
C HIS A 56 9.80 7.46 23.66
N GLU A 57 8.66 7.90 23.12
CA GLU A 57 8.54 8.27 21.71
C GLU A 57 9.59 9.31 21.31
N VAL A 58 10.06 9.28 20.06
CA VAL A 58 11.10 10.22 19.58
C VAL A 58 10.70 11.68 19.71
N ARG A 59 9.41 11.96 19.58
CA ARG A 59 8.84 13.32 19.69
C ARG A 59 8.35 13.64 21.12
N CYS A 60 8.83 12.91 22.12
CA CYS A 60 8.47 13.16 23.50
C CYS A 60 9.08 14.48 23.99
N ASN A 61 8.22 15.40 24.43
CA ASN A 61 8.62 16.71 24.96
C ASN A 61 8.65 16.73 26.49
N CYS A 62 8.89 15.59 27.15
CA CYS A 62 8.99 15.56 28.61
C CYS A 62 10.30 16.21 29.08
N VAL A 63 10.32 16.68 30.33
CA VAL A 63 11.47 17.40 30.91
C VAL A 63 12.75 16.57 30.84
N GLU A 64 12.67 15.25 31.04
CA GLU A 64 13.82 14.33 30.97
C GLU A 64 14.38 14.18 29.55
N CYS A 65 13.52 13.99 28.54
CA CYS A 65 13.95 13.86 27.14
C CYS A 65 14.57 15.16 26.62
N VAL A 66 13.94 16.30 26.92
CA VAL A 66 14.45 17.62 26.49
C VAL A 66 15.78 17.92 27.17
N SER A 67 15.85 17.79 28.50
CA SER A 67 17.10 18.07 29.23
C SER A 67 18.25 17.14 28.83
N SER A 68 17.99 15.84 28.64
CA SER A 68 19.02 14.89 28.22
C SER A 68 19.52 15.14 26.80
N SER A 69 18.62 15.52 25.88
CA SER A 69 18.97 15.91 24.51
C SER A 69 19.75 17.23 24.45
N ASP A 70 19.39 18.21 25.28
CA ASP A 70 20.09 19.51 25.35
C ASP A 70 21.50 19.38 25.94
N VAL A 71 21.70 18.44 26.87
CA VAL A 71 23.01 18.15 27.46
C VAL A 71 23.90 17.38 26.49
N ASP A 72 23.40 16.28 25.92
CA ASP A 72 24.13 15.44 24.96
C ASP A 72 23.17 14.64 24.08
N SER A 73 22.85 15.21 22.91
CA SER A 73 21.95 14.61 21.93
C SER A 73 22.46 13.28 21.38
N LEU A 74 23.77 13.15 21.15
CA LEU A 74 24.36 11.92 20.60
C LEU A 74 24.27 10.77 21.61
N ARG A 75 24.57 11.05 22.88
CA ARG A 75 24.43 10.05 23.94
C ARG A 75 22.97 9.65 24.16
N HIS A 76 22.04 10.60 24.07
CA HIS A 76 20.60 10.30 24.15
C HIS A 76 20.14 9.37 23.01
N SER A 77 20.48 9.67 21.76
CA SER A 77 20.16 8.81 20.61
C SER A 77 20.83 7.44 20.70
N ARG A 78 22.12 7.37 21.08
CA ARG A 78 22.85 6.11 21.25
C ARG A 78 22.24 5.23 22.35
N SER A 79 21.83 5.84 23.46
CA SER A 79 21.17 5.13 24.55
C SER A 79 19.82 4.55 24.12
N ARG A 80 19.00 5.32 23.40
CA ARG A 80 17.75 4.83 22.81
C ARG A 80 17.98 3.64 21.87
N LEU A 81 18.95 3.74 20.97
CA LEU A 81 19.32 2.65 20.07
C LEU A 81 19.76 1.39 20.85
N ASN A 82 20.61 1.55 21.88
CA ASN A 82 21.06 0.44 22.72
C ASN A 82 19.87 -0.28 23.40
N ILE A 83 18.89 0.48 23.89
CA ILE A 83 17.66 -0.07 24.49
C ILE A 83 16.85 -0.84 23.44
N TYR A 84 16.61 -0.26 22.26
CA TYR A 84 15.89 -0.94 21.18
C TYR A 84 16.58 -2.21 20.70
N LYS A 85 17.91 -2.19 20.59
CA LYS A 85 18.72 -3.36 20.26
C LYS A 85 18.58 -4.47 21.30
N ALA A 86 18.45 -4.12 22.58
CA ALA A 86 18.18 -5.10 23.63
C ALA A 86 16.75 -5.66 23.54
N LEU A 87 15.74 -4.80 23.35
CA LEU A 87 14.33 -5.20 23.22
C LEU A 87 14.07 -6.07 21.99
N ALA A 88 14.81 -5.85 20.90
CA ALA A 88 14.73 -6.61 19.65
C ALA A 88 15.38 -8.01 19.72
N SER A 89 16.03 -8.34 20.84
CA SER A 89 16.72 -9.61 21.03
C SER A 89 15.72 -10.79 21.09
N PRO A 90 15.85 -11.81 20.22
CA PRO A 90 14.98 -12.99 20.22
C PRO A 90 14.89 -13.69 21.57
N SER A 91 16.03 -13.85 22.25
CA SER A 91 16.09 -14.51 23.56
C SER A 91 15.33 -13.75 24.63
N LEU A 92 15.39 -12.41 24.60
CA LEU A 92 14.66 -11.57 25.54
C LEU A 92 13.16 -11.66 25.26
N ILE A 93 12.74 -11.46 24.01
CA ILE A 93 11.32 -11.54 23.61
C ILE A 93 10.71 -12.87 24.03
N ALA A 94 11.41 -13.99 23.81
CA ALA A 94 10.95 -15.33 24.15
C ALA A 94 10.80 -15.59 25.66
N LEU A 95 11.54 -14.86 26.51
CA LEU A 95 11.51 -15.04 27.96
C LEU A 95 10.58 -14.06 28.67
N SER A 96 10.45 -12.83 28.17
CA SER A 96 9.73 -11.75 28.85
C SER A 96 8.32 -11.51 28.33
N SER A 97 8.01 -11.92 27.10
CA SER A 97 6.75 -11.54 26.42
C SER A 97 5.74 -12.68 26.49
N GLU A 98 4.50 -12.37 26.87
CA GLU A 98 3.39 -13.34 26.88
C GLU A 98 2.98 -13.74 25.45
N ASP A 99 2.87 -12.74 24.56
CA ASP A 99 2.64 -12.93 23.12
C ASP A 99 3.87 -12.45 22.33
N PRO A 100 4.79 -13.36 21.96
CA PRO A 100 6.00 -13.02 21.21
C PRO A 100 5.70 -12.56 19.77
N PHE A 101 4.58 -12.99 19.16
CA PHE A 101 4.21 -12.55 17.81
C PHE A 101 3.77 -11.09 17.82
N LEU A 102 2.86 -10.72 18.73
CA LEU A 102 2.39 -9.32 18.84
C LEU A 102 3.55 -8.38 19.15
N THR A 103 4.40 -8.77 20.10
CA THR A 103 5.57 -7.98 20.52
C THR A 103 6.54 -7.78 19.35
N ALA A 104 6.85 -8.83 18.59
CA ALA A 104 7.71 -8.72 17.41
C ALA A 104 7.09 -7.84 16.30
N PHE A 105 5.76 -7.91 16.10
CA PHE A 105 5.06 -7.09 15.12
C PHE A 105 5.08 -5.61 15.49
N GLN A 106 4.77 -5.28 16.75
CA GLN A 106 4.81 -3.91 17.25
C GLN A 106 6.23 -3.34 17.21
N LEU A 107 7.21 -4.09 17.71
CA LEU A 107 8.59 -3.63 17.78
C LEU A 107 9.18 -3.42 16.38
N SER A 108 8.94 -4.34 15.44
CA SER A 108 9.41 -4.18 14.06
C SER A 108 8.75 -2.98 13.35
N TRP A 109 7.51 -2.65 13.69
CA TRP A 109 6.81 -1.46 13.18
C TRP A 109 7.39 -0.18 13.77
N GLU A 110 7.56 -0.13 15.09
CA GLU A 110 8.20 1.01 15.78
C GLU A 110 9.58 1.28 15.19
N LEU A 111 10.45 0.27 15.11
CA LEU A 111 11.79 0.39 14.55
C LEU A 111 11.78 0.89 13.09
N GLN A 112 10.81 0.46 12.29
CA GLN A 112 10.67 0.91 10.91
C GLN A 112 10.21 2.37 10.78
N GLU A 113 9.45 2.86 11.75
CA GLU A 113 9.04 4.27 11.80
C GLU A 113 10.16 5.14 12.35
N LEU A 114 10.87 4.67 13.37
CA LEU A 114 12.07 5.29 13.92
C LEU A 114 13.15 5.49 12.85
N SER A 115 13.35 4.52 11.96
CA SER A 115 14.34 4.64 10.88
C SER A 115 14.06 5.76 9.87
N LYS A 116 12.83 6.28 9.83
CA LYS A 116 12.45 7.45 9.00
C LYS A 116 12.57 8.77 9.76
N VAL A 117 12.51 8.72 11.09
CA VAL A 117 12.61 9.92 11.95
C VAL A 117 14.07 10.22 12.28
N GLU A 118 14.85 9.19 12.64
CA GLU A 118 16.30 9.28 12.89
C GLU A 118 17.06 8.79 11.67
N ASN A 119 17.39 9.71 10.76
CA ASN A 119 18.01 9.38 9.48
C ASN A 119 19.47 8.91 9.65
N GLU A 120 20.14 9.36 10.71
CA GLU A 120 21.55 9.09 11.00
C GLU A 120 21.81 7.61 11.31
N PHE A 121 20.88 6.97 12.05
CA PHE A 121 20.96 5.55 12.46
C PHE A 121 19.97 4.67 11.67
N LYS A 122 19.50 5.15 10.52
CA LYS A 122 18.49 4.46 9.71
C LYS A 122 18.83 2.99 9.43
N SER A 123 20.07 2.69 9.04
CA SER A 123 20.50 1.32 8.70
C SER A 123 20.41 0.38 9.90
N GLU A 124 20.77 0.83 11.09
CA GLU A 124 20.75 0.02 12.30
C GLU A 124 19.31 -0.28 12.74
N TYR A 125 18.42 0.71 12.68
CA TYR A 125 16.99 0.50 12.94
C TYR A 125 16.32 -0.45 11.93
N GLU A 126 16.68 -0.33 10.64
CA GLU A 126 16.17 -1.24 9.61
C GLU A 126 16.65 -2.68 9.82
N GLU A 127 17.90 -2.88 10.25
CA GLU A 127 18.45 -4.18 10.60
C GLU A 127 17.74 -4.81 11.81
N LEU A 128 17.51 -4.04 12.88
CA LEU A 128 16.76 -4.50 14.06
C LEU A 128 15.29 -4.83 13.72
N SER A 129 14.65 -4.02 12.88
CA SER A 129 13.29 -4.29 12.39
C SER A 129 13.24 -5.62 11.63
N GLN A 130 14.26 -5.86 10.80
CA GLN A 130 14.40 -7.10 10.04
C GLN A 130 14.65 -8.32 10.93
N GLN A 131 15.47 -8.17 11.98
CA GLN A 131 15.69 -9.22 12.99
C GLN A 131 14.37 -9.63 13.68
N CYS A 132 13.53 -8.67 14.04
CA CYS A 132 12.23 -8.94 14.65
C CYS A 132 11.26 -9.66 13.68
N LYS A 133 11.24 -9.26 12.40
CA LYS A 133 10.44 -9.92 11.34
C LYS A 133 10.87 -11.38 11.13
N GLN A 134 12.18 -11.61 11.08
CA GLN A 134 12.76 -12.93 10.91
C GLN A 134 12.49 -13.82 12.14
N PHE A 135 12.60 -13.28 13.36
CA PHE A 135 12.21 -14.00 14.58
C PHE A 135 10.75 -14.47 14.54
N ALA A 136 9.81 -13.58 14.17
CA ALA A 136 8.40 -13.94 14.09
C ALA A 136 8.15 -15.04 13.04
N LYS A 137 8.82 -14.98 11.88
CA LYS A 137 8.76 -16.03 10.86
C LYS A 137 9.32 -17.36 11.39
N ASP A 138 10.48 -17.35 12.03
CA ASP A 138 11.15 -18.56 12.51
C ASP A 138 10.37 -19.24 13.63
N LEU A 139 9.67 -18.45 14.47
CA LEU A 139 8.76 -18.97 15.48
C LEU A 139 7.55 -19.66 14.86
N LEU A 140 6.97 -19.09 13.79
CA LEU A 140 5.87 -19.73 13.05
C LEU A 140 6.36 -20.99 12.29
N ASP A 141 7.65 -21.10 11.98
CA ASP A 141 8.24 -22.30 11.36
C ASP A 141 8.27 -23.53 12.27
N GLN A 142 8.16 -23.32 13.58
CA GLN A 142 8.12 -24.42 14.54
C GLN A 142 6.76 -25.12 14.65
N THR A 143 5.71 -24.65 13.95
CA THR A 143 4.39 -25.31 13.96
C THR A 143 4.46 -26.67 13.28
N ARG A 144 3.98 -27.72 13.93
CA ARG A 144 4.05 -29.10 13.42
C ARG A 144 2.74 -29.61 12.85
N SER A 145 1.63 -29.02 13.24
CA SER A 145 0.29 -29.42 12.81
C SER A 145 -0.48 -28.25 12.19
N SER A 146 -1.37 -28.56 11.24
CA SER A 146 -2.28 -27.56 10.65
C SER A 146 -3.19 -26.95 11.71
N ARG A 147 -3.53 -27.71 12.76
CA ARG A 147 -4.34 -27.25 13.89
C ARG A 147 -3.62 -26.19 14.71
N GLU A 148 -2.34 -26.39 15.04
CA GLU A 148 -1.52 -25.34 15.71
C GLU A 148 -1.46 -24.07 14.88
N LEU A 149 -1.21 -24.22 13.57
CA LEU A 149 -1.13 -23.10 12.65
C LEU A 149 -2.46 -22.33 12.57
N GLU A 150 -3.59 -23.04 12.47
CA GLU A 150 -4.92 -22.44 12.46
C GLU A 150 -5.23 -21.72 13.77
N ILE A 151 -4.80 -22.25 14.93
CA ILE A 151 -4.98 -21.57 16.22
C ILE A 151 -4.21 -20.26 16.21
N ILE A 152 -2.93 -20.25 15.82
CA ILE A 152 -2.10 -19.04 15.80
C ILE A 152 -2.68 -18.00 14.85
N LEU A 153 -3.05 -18.39 13.62
CA LEU A 153 -3.51 -17.45 12.60
C LEU A 153 -4.91 -16.89 12.88
N ASN A 154 -5.76 -17.61 13.60
CA ASN A 154 -7.10 -17.16 13.98
C ASN A 154 -7.17 -16.50 15.36
N TYR A 155 -6.08 -16.52 16.14
CA TYR A 155 -6.06 -15.96 17.49
C TYR A 155 -6.39 -14.45 17.51
N ARG A 156 -7.23 -14.06 18.47
CA ARG A 156 -7.66 -12.69 18.77
C ARG A 156 -7.47 -12.46 20.28
N ASP A 157 -7.17 -11.22 20.64
CA ASP A 157 -7.16 -10.83 22.06
C ASP A 157 -8.62 -10.65 22.50
N ASP A 158 -9.03 -11.29 23.59
CA ASP A 158 -10.42 -11.34 24.07
C ASP A 158 -11.03 -9.95 24.38
N ASN A 159 -10.20 -8.90 24.46
CA ASN A 159 -10.62 -7.54 24.79
C ASN A 159 -11.25 -6.74 23.63
N SER A 160 -11.26 -7.25 22.39
CA SER A 160 -11.92 -6.58 21.25
C SER A 160 -13.40 -6.97 21.13
N LEU A 161 -14.26 -6.38 21.97
CA LEU A 161 -15.70 -6.66 22.11
C LEU A 161 -16.59 -6.27 20.89
N ILE A 162 -16.05 -5.91 19.73
CA ILE A 162 -16.84 -5.22 18.68
C ILE A 162 -17.06 -6.05 17.39
N GLU A 163 -16.40 -7.18 17.16
CA GLU A 163 -16.59 -7.96 15.92
C GLU A 163 -16.83 -9.46 16.17
N GLU A 164 -17.96 -9.81 16.80
CA GLU A 164 -18.40 -11.19 17.02
C GLU A 164 -19.01 -11.89 15.77
N GLN A 165 -19.00 -11.29 14.57
CA GLN A 165 -19.85 -11.79 13.47
C GLN A 165 -19.18 -12.57 12.33
N SER A 166 -17.91 -12.98 12.43
CA SER A 166 -17.32 -13.85 11.40
C SER A 166 -16.31 -14.85 11.96
N GLY A 167 -16.72 -16.12 12.02
CA GLY A 167 -15.85 -17.24 12.40
C GLY A 167 -14.64 -17.40 11.48
N ASN A 168 -13.51 -17.85 12.02
CA ASN A 168 -12.28 -18.21 11.31
C ASN A 168 -11.78 -17.14 10.32
N ASP A 169 -11.62 -15.93 10.83
CA ASP A 169 -11.35 -14.73 10.03
C ASP A 169 -9.87 -14.43 9.82
N LEU A 170 -8.98 -15.36 10.16
CA LEU A 170 -7.52 -15.20 10.05
C LEU A 170 -7.06 -13.87 10.68
N ALA A 171 -7.54 -13.60 11.90
CA ALA A 171 -7.41 -12.30 12.53
C ALA A 171 -5.95 -11.90 12.77
N ARG A 172 -5.14 -12.84 13.27
CA ARG A 172 -3.70 -12.63 13.47
C ARG A 172 -2.97 -12.42 12.15
N LEU A 173 -3.41 -13.08 11.08
CA LEU A 173 -2.88 -12.85 9.72
C LEU A 173 -3.22 -11.44 9.22
N LYS A 174 -4.47 -10.98 9.39
CA LYS A 174 -4.87 -9.60 9.06
C LYS A 174 -4.02 -8.59 9.83
N LEU A 175 -3.74 -8.85 11.11
CA LEU A 175 -2.84 -8.03 11.93
C LEU A 175 -1.39 -8.03 11.39
N ALA A 176 -0.87 -9.19 10.99
CA ALA A 176 0.46 -9.31 10.38
C ALA A 176 0.56 -8.49 9.08
N ILE A 177 -0.50 -8.50 8.26
CA ILE A 177 -0.59 -7.68 7.04
C ILE A 177 -0.59 -6.19 7.39
N LYS A 178 -1.35 -5.77 8.41
CA LYS A 178 -1.38 -4.38 8.91
C LYS A 178 0.00 -3.89 9.33
N TYR A 179 0.76 -4.71 10.06
CA TYR A 179 2.14 -4.42 10.45
C TYR A 179 3.18 -4.70 9.35
N ARG A 180 2.76 -4.94 8.10
CA ARG A 180 3.62 -5.16 6.92
C ARG A 180 4.64 -6.31 7.09
N GLN A 181 4.25 -7.37 7.79
CA GLN A 181 5.07 -8.56 8.07
C GLN A 181 5.14 -9.51 6.87
N LYS A 182 5.82 -9.07 5.80
CA LYS A 182 5.85 -9.78 4.51
C LYS A 182 6.42 -11.20 4.62
N GLU A 183 7.47 -11.39 5.41
CA GLU A 183 8.17 -12.67 5.53
C GLU A 183 7.39 -13.71 6.33
N PHE A 184 6.71 -13.27 7.39
CA PHE A 184 5.78 -14.08 8.17
C PHE A 184 4.64 -14.61 7.28
N VAL A 185 4.00 -13.73 6.50
CA VAL A 185 2.91 -14.13 5.60
C VAL A 185 3.41 -15.03 4.47
N ALA A 186 4.62 -14.78 3.95
CA ALA A 186 5.22 -15.55 2.86
C ALA A 186 5.72 -16.96 3.27
N GLN A 187 5.64 -17.32 4.55
CA GLN A 187 6.08 -18.62 5.02
C GLN A 187 5.33 -19.77 4.32
N PRO A 188 6.01 -20.87 3.93
CA PRO A 188 5.40 -21.99 3.21
C PRO A 188 4.14 -22.57 3.88
N ASN A 189 4.17 -22.77 5.20
CA ASN A 189 3.05 -23.34 5.96
C ASN A 189 1.81 -22.42 5.92
N CYS A 190 2.01 -21.12 6.12
CA CYS A 190 0.96 -20.10 6.01
C CYS A 190 0.37 -20.05 4.59
N GLN A 191 1.22 -20.04 3.56
CA GLN A 191 0.79 -20.02 2.16
C GLN A 191 0.05 -21.30 1.75
N GLN A 192 0.43 -22.46 2.29
CA GLN A 192 -0.29 -23.70 2.06
C GLN A 192 -1.70 -23.67 2.64
N LEU A 193 -1.88 -23.16 3.86
CA LEU A 193 -3.20 -23.00 4.48
C LEU A 193 -4.09 -22.00 3.70
N LEU A 194 -3.50 -20.89 3.26
CA LEU A 194 -4.21 -19.92 2.42
C LEU A 194 -4.61 -20.52 1.07
N ALA A 195 -3.72 -21.29 0.44
CA ALA A 195 -4.03 -21.98 -0.80
C ALA A 195 -5.14 -23.02 -0.64
N SER A 196 -5.17 -23.78 0.48
CA SER A 196 -6.26 -24.73 0.73
C SER A 196 -7.60 -24.02 0.93
N ARG A 197 -7.61 -22.88 1.63
CA ARG A 197 -8.82 -22.07 1.83
C ARG A 197 -9.26 -21.33 0.57
N TRP A 198 -8.32 -21.00 -0.32
CA TRP A 198 -8.61 -20.35 -1.60
C TRP A 198 -9.26 -21.30 -2.61
N TYR A 199 -8.71 -22.51 -2.75
CA TYR A 199 -9.20 -23.54 -3.69
C TYR A 199 -10.22 -24.49 -3.05
N ASP A 200 -10.92 -24.05 -2.00
CA ASP A 200 -11.80 -24.91 -1.20
C ASP A 200 -12.77 -25.70 -2.09
N GLU A 201 -12.84 -27.01 -1.87
CA GLU A 201 -13.58 -28.01 -2.67
C GLU A 201 -13.20 -28.18 -4.16
N PHE A 202 -12.07 -27.66 -4.65
CA PHE A 202 -11.51 -28.09 -5.95
C PHE A 202 -10.38 -29.10 -5.76
N PRO A 203 -10.69 -30.38 -5.46
CA PRO A 203 -9.67 -31.40 -5.27
C PRO A 203 -8.82 -31.52 -6.53
N GLY A 204 -7.51 -31.38 -6.34
CA GLY A 204 -6.55 -31.54 -7.42
C GLY A 204 -6.45 -30.37 -8.40
N TRP A 205 -6.98 -29.17 -8.12
CA TRP A 205 -6.77 -27.99 -8.99
C TRP A 205 -5.29 -27.81 -9.33
N ARG A 206 -4.39 -27.95 -8.34
CA ARG A 206 -2.93 -27.88 -8.53
C ARG A 206 -2.41 -28.89 -9.56
N ARG A 207 -2.98 -30.10 -9.62
CA ARG A 207 -2.56 -31.21 -10.49
C ARG A 207 -3.10 -31.13 -11.93
N ARG A 208 -4.09 -30.28 -12.20
CA ARG A 208 -4.68 -30.18 -13.54
C ARG A 208 -3.75 -29.48 -14.53
N HIS A 209 -3.79 -29.95 -15.78
CA HIS A 209 -3.10 -29.31 -16.91
C HIS A 209 -3.59 -27.88 -17.13
N TRP A 210 -2.72 -26.99 -17.62
CA TRP A 210 -3.01 -25.57 -17.77
C TRP A 210 -4.22 -25.30 -18.69
N ALA A 211 -4.38 -26.08 -19.77
CA ALA A 211 -5.49 -25.94 -20.70
C ALA A 211 -6.86 -26.23 -20.04
N VAL A 212 -6.92 -27.25 -19.18
CA VAL A 212 -8.15 -27.59 -18.44
C VAL A 212 -8.49 -26.49 -17.43
N LYS A 213 -7.48 -25.91 -16.77
CA LYS A 213 -7.67 -24.75 -15.89
C LYS A 213 -8.23 -23.56 -16.65
N MET A 214 -7.64 -23.23 -17.79
CA MET A 214 -8.09 -22.13 -18.63
C MET A 214 -9.52 -22.33 -19.12
N LEU A 215 -9.86 -23.52 -19.65
CA LEU A 215 -11.20 -23.82 -20.12
C LEU A 215 -12.24 -23.75 -18.99
N THR A 216 -11.94 -24.31 -17.82
CA THR A 216 -12.85 -24.24 -16.66
C THR A 216 -13.03 -22.81 -16.15
N CYS A 217 -11.97 -22.00 -16.10
CA CYS A 217 -12.08 -20.57 -15.77
C CYS A 217 -12.94 -19.80 -16.78
N ILE A 218 -12.79 -20.08 -18.09
CA ILE A 218 -13.60 -19.46 -19.14
C ILE A 218 -15.08 -19.82 -18.98
N ILE A 219 -15.40 -21.10 -18.76
CA ILE A 219 -16.79 -21.55 -18.57
C ILE A 219 -17.42 -20.89 -17.34
N ILE A 220 -16.72 -20.86 -16.20
CA ILE A 220 -17.20 -20.19 -14.98
C ILE A 220 -17.36 -18.69 -15.23
N GLY A 221 -16.40 -18.09 -15.95
CA GLY A 221 -16.42 -16.70 -16.38
C GLY A 221 -17.70 -16.39 -17.17
N PHE A 222 -18.00 -17.12 -18.24
CA PHE A 222 -19.23 -16.90 -19.03
C PHE A 222 -20.52 -17.08 -18.23
N LEU A 223 -20.54 -17.97 -17.23
CA LEU A 223 -21.69 -18.23 -16.37
C LEU A 223 -21.85 -17.25 -15.19
N PHE A 224 -20.98 -16.23 -15.07
CA PHE A 224 -21.03 -15.27 -13.96
C PHE A 224 -22.39 -14.58 -13.75
N PRO A 225 -23.17 -14.18 -14.77
CA PRO A 225 -24.44 -13.50 -14.55
C PRO A 225 -25.47 -14.44 -13.93
N VAL A 226 -25.48 -15.70 -14.38
CA VAL A 226 -26.37 -16.75 -13.85
C VAL A 226 -26.06 -17.01 -12.38
N PHE A 227 -24.79 -17.19 -12.03
CA PHE A 227 -24.40 -17.40 -10.62
C PHE A 227 -24.77 -16.21 -9.73
N SER A 228 -24.59 -14.99 -10.22
CA SER A 228 -24.88 -13.76 -9.48
C SER A 228 -26.38 -13.58 -9.22
N VAL A 229 -27.22 -13.85 -10.24
CA VAL A 229 -28.69 -13.79 -10.11
C VAL A 229 -29.20 -14.91 -9.17
N CYS A 230 -28.68 -16.13 -9.31
CA CYS A 230 -29.03 -17.22 -8.40
C CYS A 230 -28.68 -16.90 -6.95
N TYR A 231 -27.55 -16.24 -6.69
CA TYR A 231 -27.17 -15.80 -5.35
C TYR A 231 -28.10 -14.74 -4.78
N LEU A 232 -28.55 -13.80 -5.61
CA LEU A 232 -29.47 -12.72 -5.20
C LEU A 232 -30.86 -13.28 -4.85
N ILE A 233 -31.38 -14.23 -5.64
CA ILE A 233 -32.71 -14.81 -5.43
C ILE A 233 -32.69 -15.86 -4.30
N ALA A 234 -31.70 -16.76 -4.30
CA ALA A 234 -31.65 -17.92 -3.41
C ALA A 234 -30.22 -18.13 -2.86
N PRO A 235 -29.81 -17.34 -1.85
CA PRO A 235 -28.44 -17.37 -1.33
C PRO A 235 -28.04 -18.69 -0.64
N LYS A 236 -29.03 -19.50 -0.22
CA LYS A 236 -28.82 -20.82 0.42
C LYS A 236 -28.80 -21.99 -0.58
N SER A 237 -29.02 -21.73 -1.88
CA SER A 237 -28.96 -22.76 -2.92
C SER A 237 -27.53 -23.29 -3.11
N PRO A 238 -27.34 -24.50 -3.68
CA PRO A 238 -25.99 -25.02 -3.94
C PRO A 238 -25.18 -24.11 -4.88
N LEU A 239 -25.84 -23.46 -5.84
CA LEU A 239 -25.21 -22.45 -6.72
C LEU A 239 -24.85 -21.17 -5.97
N GLY A 240 -25.68 -20.74 -5.01
CA GLY A 240 -25.38 -19.59 -4.14
C GLY A 240 -24.20 -19.85 -3.19
N LEU A 241 -24.06 -21.07 -2.68
CA LEU A 241 -22.88 -21.48 -1.90
C LEU A 241 -21.62 -21.56 -2.77
N PHE A 242 -21.76 -21.92 -4.04
CA PHE A 242 -20.64 -21.99 -4.99
C PHE A 242 -19.96 -20.64 -5.23
N ILE A 243 -20.72 -19.54 -5.38
CA ILE A 243 -20.14 -18.17 -5.56
C ILE A 243 -19.51 -17.61 -4.28
N ARG A 244 -19.87 -18.13 -3.10
CA ARG A 244 -19.25 -17.68 -1.83
C ARG A 244 -17.78 -18.07 -1.74
N LYS A 245 -17.36 -19.11 -2.47
CA LYS A 245 -15.97 -19.57 -2.51
C LYS A 245 -15.04 -18.48 -3.07
N PRO A 246 -13.86 -18.23 -2.45
CA PRO A 246 -12.98 -17.13 -2.84
C PRO A 246 -12.53 -17.16 -4.31
N PHE A 247 -12.10 -18.34 -4.80
CA PHE A 247 -11.64 -18.49 -6.17
C PHE A 247 -12.74 -18.23 -7.22
N ILE A 248 -13.96 -18.70 -6.97
CA ILE A 248 -15.10 -18.47 -7.89
C ILE A 248 -15.50 -17.01 -7.88
N LYS A 249 -15.59 -16.40 -6.69
CA LYS A 249 -15.82 -14.97 -6.54
C LYS A 249 -14.81 -14.15 -7.34
N PHE A 250 -13.52 -14.48 -7.24
CA PHE A 250 -12.46 -13.82 -8.01
C PHE A 250 -12.66 -13.93 -9.54
N ILE A 251 -12.99 -15.12 -10.04
CA ILE A 251 -13.28 -15.31 -11.47
C ILE A 251 -14.50 -14.49 -11.90
N CYS A 252 -15.58 -14.48 -11.11
CA CYS A 252 -16.80 -13.73 -11.43
C CYS A 252 -16.55 -12.21 -11.44
N HIS A 253 -15.80 -11.66 -10.47
CA HIS A 253 -15.43 -10.25 -10.48
C HIS A 253 -14.53 -9.91 -11.68
N THR A 254 -13.56 -10.77 -11.99
CA THR A 254 -12.68 -10.58 -13.16
C THR A 254 -13.47 -10.63 -14.47
N ALA A 255 -14.38 -11.60 -14.62
CA ALA A 255 -15.23 -11.72 -15.80
C ALA A 255 -16.16 -10.52 -15.95
N SER A 256 -16.80 -10.07 -14.87
CA SER A 256 -17.62 -8.85 -14.88
C SER A 256 -16.82 -7.62 -15.29
N TYR A 257 -15.59 -7.47 -14.79
CA TYR A 257 -14.71 -6.37 -15.18
C TYR A 257 -14.29 -6.44 -16.65
N LEU A 258 -13.96 -7.63 -17.16
CA LEU A 258 -13.67 -7.83 -18.58
C LEU A 258 -14.89 -7.55 -19.47
N THR A 259 -16.11 -7.89 -19.03
CA THR A 259 -17.33 -7.51 -19.76
C THR A 259 -17.55 -6.01 -19.78
N PHE A 260 -17.26 -5.31 -18.68
CA PHE A 260 -17.30 -3.85 -18.64
C PHE A 260 -16.32 -3.23 -19.64
N LEU A 261 -15.07 -3.70 -19.68
CA LEU A 261 -14.10 -3.22 -20.68
C LEU A 261 -14.52 -3.55 -22.11
N PHE A 262 -15.11 -4.73 -22.34
CA PHE A 262 -15.66 -5.09 -23.64
C PHE A 262 -16.79 -4.14 -24.07
N LEU A 263 -17.70 -3.77 -23.14
CA LEU A 263 -18.74 -2.78 -23.41
C LEU A 263 -18.14 -1.38 -23.71
N LEU A 264 -17.06 -0.98 -23.04
CA LEU A 264 -16.35 0.26 -23.37
C LEU A 264 -15.73 0.23 -24.77
N LEU A 265 -15.16 -0.91 -25.18
CA LEU A 265 -14.67 -1.09 -26.55
C LEU A 265 -15.82 -1.02 -27.55
N LEU A 266 -16.97 -1.64 -27.28
CA LEU A 266 -18.15 -1.52 -28.14
C LEU A 266 -18.68 -0.08 -28.21
N ALA A 267 -18.68 0.66 -27.10
CA ALA A 267 -19.05 2.07 -27.08
C ALA A 267 -18.15 2.91 -28.00
N SER A 268 -16.84 2.62 -28.04
CA SER A 268 -15.90 3.29 -28.95
C SER A 268 -16.10 2.98 -30.43
N GLN A 269 -16.68 1.81 -30.77
CA GLN A 269 -16.91 1.43 -32.15
C GLN A 269 -18.09 2.17 -32.80
N HIS A 270 -18.80 3.03 -32.06
CA HIS A 270 -19.92 3.86 -32.55
C HIS A 270 -20.93 3.07 -33.40
N ILE A 271 -21.14 1.79 -33.04
CA ILE A 271 -22.03 0.88 -33.78
C ILE A 271 -23.48 1.38 -33.69
N ASP A 272 -23.82 2.01 -32.57
CA ASP A 272 -25.08 2.72 -32.35
C ASP A 272 -24.88 4.19 -32.74
N ARG A 273 -25.15 4.52 -34.01
CA ARG A 273 -24.95 5.86 -34.58
C ARG A 273 -25.97 6.85 -34.01
N SER A 274 -25.68 7.47 -32.87
CA SER A 274 -26.27 8.78 -32.55
C SER A 274 -25.72 9.81 -33.54
N ASP A 275 -26.57 10.69 -34.08
CA ASP A 275 -26.14 11.74 -35.00
C ASP A 275 -24.98 12.57 -34.39
N LEU A 276 -23.78 12.43 -34.96
CA LEU A 276 -22.54 13.05 -34.45
C LEU A 276 -22.59 14.58 -34.38
N ASN A 277 -23.56 15.19 -35.08
CA ASN A 277 -23.80 16.63 -35.13
C ASN A 277 -24.87 17.08 -34.13
N MET A 278 -25.41 16.19 -33.31
CA MET A 278 -26.39 16.57 -32.29
C MET A 278 -25.67 17.02 -31.02
N GLN A 279 -25.97 18.23 -30.57
CA GLN A 279 -25.49 18.71 -29.28
C GLN A 279 -26.32 18.08 -28.16
N GLY A 280 -25.64 17.49 -27.17
CA GLY A 280 -26.30 16.80 -26.05
C GLY A 280 -27.08 15.55 -26.46
N PRO A 281 -26.45 14.55 -27.12
CA PRO A 281 -27.16 13.35 -27.53
C PRO A 281 -27.73 12.59 -26.32
N PRO A 282 -28.89 11.93 -26.46
CA PRO A 282 -29.38 11.04 -25.42
C PRO A 282 -28.38 9.88 -25.24
N PRO A 283 -28.25 9.32 -24.03
CA PRO A 283 -27.34 8.20 -23.79
C PRO A 283 -27.68 7.02 -24.70
N THR A 284 -26.67 6.46 -25.35
CA THR A 284 -26.81 5.28 -26.22
C THR A 284 -27.20 4.04 -25.40
N ILE A 285 -27.65 2.97 -26.07
CA ILE A 285 -28.01 1.72 -25.39
C ILE A 285 -26.79 1.17 -24.63
N VAL A 286 -25.60 1.27 -25.21
CA VAL A 286 -24.34 0.82 -24.59
C VAL A 286 -24.02 1.66 -23.35
N GLU A 287 -24.26 2.96 -23.36
CA GLU A 287 -24.05 3.83 -22.19
C GLU A 287 -25.02 3.51 -21.06
N TRP A 288 -26.28 3.21 -21.37
CA TRP A 288 -27.24 2.69 -20.39
C TRP A 288 -26.80 1.36 -19.79
N MET A 289 -26.19 0.47 -20.59
CA MET A 289 -25.61 -0.76 -20.08
C MET A 289 -24.38 -0.53 -19.20
N ILE A 290 -23.56 0.50 -19.47
CA ILE A 290 -22.37 0.84 -18.68
C ILE A 290 -22.73 1.44 -17.31
N LEU A 291 -23.82 2.22 -17.23
CA LEU A 291 -24.20 2.97 -16.03
C LEU A 291 -24.30 2.12 -14.74
N PRO A 292 -24.92 0.92 -14.73
CA PRO A 292 -24.94 0.04 -13.55
C PRO A 292 -23.55 -0.36 -13.04
N TRP A 293 -22.57 -0.58 -13.93
CA TRP A 293 -21.20 -0.88 -13.51
C TRP A 293 -20.56 0.30 -12.82
N VAL A 294 -20.70 1.51 -13.39
CA VAL A 294 -20.16 2.74 -12.79
C VAL A 294 -20.76 2.98 -11.41
N LEU A 295 -22.08 2.84 -11.25
CA LEU A 295 -22.73 2.96 -9.95
C LEU A 295 -22.27 1.89 -8.97
N GLY A 296 -22.07 0.65 -9.44
CA GLY A 296 -21.52 -0.45 -8.64
C GLY A 296 -20.09 -0.17 -8.16
N PHE A 297 -19.23 0.38 -9.01
CA PHE A 297 -17.86 0.75 -8.63
C PHE A 297 -17.85 1.89 -7.60
N ILE A 298 -18.65 2.94 -7.80
CA ILE A 298 -18.77 4.05 -6.85
C ILE A 298 -19.25 3.53 -5.48
N TRP A 299 -20.29 2.70 -5.46
CA TRP A 299 -20.80 2.11 -4.23
C TRP A 299 -19.76 1.22 -3.54
N GLY A 300 -19.04 0.41 -4.30
CA GLY A 300 -17.95 -0.43 -3.79
C GLY A 300 -16.82 0.38 -3.14
N GLU A 301 -16.39 1.46 -3.80
CA GLU A 301 -15.36 2.36 -3.28
C GLU A 301 -15.81 3.09 -2.01
N ILE A 302 -17.05 3.59 -1.97
CA ILE A 302 -17.60 4.25 -0.78
C ILE A 302 -17.58 3.28 0.41
N LYS A 303 -17.99 2.03 0.19
CA LYS A 303 -17.97 1.00 1.24
C LYS A 303 -16.54 0.70 1.70
N GLN A 304 -15.61 0.51 0.78
CA GLN A 304 -14.21 0.23 1.12
C GLN A 304 -13.56 1.38 1.90
N MET A 305 -13.84 2.62 1.53
CA MET A 305 -13.37 3.81 2.23
C MET A 305 -13.95 3.93 3.64
N TRP A 306 -15.23 3.58 3.80
CA TRP A 306 -15.92 3.60 5.10
C TRP A 306 -15.39 2.52 6.04
N ASP A 307 -15.22 1.29 5.55
CA ASP A 307 -14.80 0.14 6.36
C ASP A 307 -13.30 0.18 6.71
N GLY A 308 -12.44 0.66 5.79
CA GLY A 308 -10.98 0.67 5.97
C GLY A 308 -10.40 1.96 6.56
N GLY A 309 -11.15 3.07 6.52
CA GLY A 309 -10.66 4.39 6.89
C GLY A 309 -9.79 5.06 5.81
N LEU A 310 -9.75 6.39 5.83
CA LEU A 310 -9.09 7.19 4.78
C LEU A 310 -7.57 7.00 4.71
N GLN A 311 -6.91 6.79 5.85
CA GLN A 311 -5.45 6.73 5.90
C GLN A 311 -4.89 5.48 5.21
N ASP A 312 -5.46 4.31 5.51
CA ASP A 312 -5.07 3.06 4.86
C ASP A 312 -5.48 3.05 3.38
N TYR A 313 -6.60 3.70 3.04
CA TYR A 313 -7.08 3.82 1.67
C TYR A 313 -6.10 4.58 0.76
N ILE A 314 -5.62 5.76 1.17
CA ILE A 314 -4.72 6.61 0.37
C ILE A 314 -3.34 5.97 0.18
N HIS A 315 -2.91 5.10 1.09
CA HIS A 315 -1.63 4.42 0.98
C HIS A 315 -1.57 3.37 -0.13
N ASP A 316 -2.72 2.90 -0.64
CA ASP A 316 -2.76 2.00 -1.78
C ASP A 316 -2.93 2.78 -3.09
N TRP A 317 -1.90 2.73 -3.94
CA TRP A 317 -1.89 3.37 -5.26
C TRP A 317 -3.03 2.90 -6.16
N TRP A 318 -3.49 1.67 -5.99
CA TRP A 318 -4.62 1.15 -6.76
C TRP A 318 -5.94 1.80 -6.36
N ASN A 319 -6.15 2.03 -5.06
CA ASN A 319 -7.33 2.72 -4.57
C ASN A 319 -7.36 4.17 -5.06
N LEU A 320 -6.20 4.85 -5.08
CA LEU A 320 -6.09 6.19 -5.64
C LEU A 320 -6.46 6.22 -7.14
N MET A 321 -6.01 5.22 -7.90
CA MET A 321 -6.34 5.07 -9.31
C MET A 321 -7.85 4.82 -9.52
N ASP A 322 -8.48 3.98 -8.70
CA ASP A 322 -9.92 3.71 -8.74
C ASP A 322 -10.74 4.96 -8.37
N PHE A 323 -10.29 5.73 -7.37
CA PHE A 323 -10.89 7.01 -7.02
C PHE A 323 -10.85 8.01 -8.18
N VAL A 324 -9.69 8.18 -8.83
CA VAL A 324 -9.54 9.05 -10.01
C VAL A 324 -10.45 8.59 -11.14
N MET A 325 -10.44 7.30 -11.45
CA MET A 325 -11.31 6.71 -12.48
C MET A 325 -12.80 6.99 -12.22
N ASN A 326 -13.28 6.73 -11.00
CA ASN A 326 -14.68 6.95 -10.63
C ASN A 326 -15.06 8.44 -10.62
N SER A 327 -14.15 9.32 -10.21
CA SER A 327 -14.35 10.77 -10.27
C SER A 327 -14.50 11.26 -11.72
N LEU A 328 -13.73 10.71 -12.66
CA LEU A 328 -13.84 11.03 -14.09
C LEU A 328 -15.15 10.51 -14.69
N TYR A 329 -15.62 9.32 -14.29
CA TYR A 329 -16.93 8.83 -14.69
C TYR A 329 -18.08 9.69 -14.16
N LEU A 330 -18.02 10.11 -12.89
CA LEU A 330 -19.00 11.05 -12.31
C LEU A 330 -19.00 12.40 -13.05
N ALA A 331 -17.81 12.95 -13.33
CA ALA A 331 -17.68 14.19 -14.09
C ALA A 331 -18.29 14.05 -15.50
N THR A 332 -18.03 12.94 -16.18
CA THR A 332 -18.60 12.62 -17.50
C THR A 332 -20.13 12.58 -17.46
N ILE A 333 -20.71 11.86 -16.49
CA ILE A 333 -22.17 11.75 -16.34
C ILE A 333 -22.77 13.13 -16.07
N SER A 334 -22.16 13.91 -15.18
CA SER A 334 -22.65 15.26 -14.85
C SER A 334 -22.65 16.20 -16.07
N LEU A 335 -21.58 16.20 -16.85
CA LEU A 335 -21.47 17.03 -18.06
C LEU A 335 -22.43 16.58 -19.16
N LYS A 336 -22.67 15.27 -19.31
CA LYS A 336 -23.67 14.74 -20.25
C LYS A 336 -25.09 15.15 -19.87
N ILE A 337 -25.43 15.11 -18.58
CA ILE A 337 -26.74 15.59 -18.09
C ILE A 337 -26.91 17.09 -18.36
N VAL A 338 -25.87 17.90 -18.08
CA VAL A 338 -25.89 19.34 -18.37
C VAL A 338 -26.02 19.60 -19.87
N ALA A 339 -25.29 18.85 -20.70
CA ALA A 339 -25.37 18.97 -22.16
C ALA A 339 -26.78 18.64 -22.67
N PHE A 340 -27.36 17.54 -22.21
CA PHE A 340 -28.71 17.09 -22.58
C PHE A 340 -29.80 18.09 -22.14
N SER A 341 -29.67 18.69 -20.96
CA SER A 341 -30.67 19.65 -20.45
C SER A 341 -30.63 21.00 -21.14
N LYS A 342 -29.44 21.46 -21.58
CA LYS A 342 -29.25 22.84 -22.07
C LYS A 342 -29.19 22.92 -23.60
N TYR A 343 -28.76 21.86 -24.27
CA TYR A 343 -28.54 21.86 -25.71
C TYR A 343 -29.44 20.80 -26.36
N SER A 344 -30.17 21.20 -27.40
CA SER A 344 -31.03 20.32 -28.21
C SER A 344 -30.87 20.61 -29.71
N GLY A 345 -29.79 21.29 -30.10
CA GLY A 345 -29.56 21.75 -31.47
C GLY A 345 -28.78 20.75 -32.31
N LEU A 346 -29.16 20.62 -33.58
CA LEU A 346 -28.41 19.87 -34.59
C LEU A 346 -27.51 20.86 -35.33
N LEU A 347 -26.28 21.00 -34.84
CA LEU A 347 -25.26 21.91 -35.38
C LEU A 347 -24.03 21.09 -35.74
N ALA A 348 -23.46 21.33 -36.92
CA ALA A 348 -22.25 20.61 -37.33
C ALA A 348 -21.15 20.73 -36.26
N ARG A 349 -20.52 19.60 -35.91
CA ARG A 349 -19.50 19.55 -34.84
C ARG A 349 -18.35 20.55 -35.01
N GLN A 350 -18.07 20.95 -36.25
CA GLN A 350 -17.05 21.95 -36.59
C GLN A 350 -17.35 23.36 -36.08
N SER A 351 -18.64 23.70 -35.87
CA SER A 351 -19.05 25.02 -35.38
C SER A 351 -19.27 25.06 -33.87
N TRP A 352 -18.87 24.00 -33.14
CA TRP A 352 -19.00 23.96 -31.68
C TRP A 352 -17.86 24.73 -31.03
N ASP A 353 -18.15 25.38 -29.90
CA ASP A 353 -17.13 26.02 -29.08
C ASP A 353 -16.14 25.00 -28.51
N MET A 354 -14.88 25.40 -28.33
CA MET A 354 -13.80 24.54 -27.83
C MET A 354 -14.13 23.90 -26.46
N TRP A 355 -14.80 24.63 -25.57
CA TRP A 355 -15.17 24.19 -24.23
C TRP A 355 -16.60 23.65 -24.14
N HIS A 356 -17.18 23.21 -25.27
CA HIS A 356 -18.53 22.67 -25.28
C HIS A 356 -18.64 21.45 -24.33
N PRO A 357 -19.66 21.39 -23.44
CA PRO A 357 -19.77 20.34 -22.41
C PRO A 357 -19.71 18.91 -22.96
N THR A 358 -20.28 18.67 -24.14
CA THR A 358 -20.22 17.34 -24.81
C THR A 358 -18.78 16.96 -25.18
N LEU A 359 -17.95 17.88 -25.67
CA LEU A 359 -16.56 17.60 -26.04
C LEU A 359 -15.71 17.30 -24.79
N VAL A 360 -15.92 18.07 -23.72
CA VAL A 360 -15.24 17.84 -22.45
C VAL A 360 -15.67 16.50 -21.85
N ALA A 361 -16.96 16.15 -21.90
CA ALA A 361 -17.46 14.87 -21.44
C ALA A 361 -16.85 13.69 -22.23
N GLU A 362 -16.78 13.77 -23.55
CA GLU A 362 -16.14 12.74 -24.39
C GLU A 362 -14.64 12.59 -24.07
N ALA A 363 -13.93 13.70 -23.84
CA ALA A 363 -12.52 13.68 -23.47
C ALA A 363 -12.30 13.03 -22.09
N LEU A 364 -13.09 13.41 -21.07
CA LEU A 364 -13.02 12.81 -19.74
C LEU A 364 -13.40 11.32 -19.77
N PHE A 365 -14.38 10.94 -20.58
CA PHE A 365 -14.75 9.54 -20.78
C PHE A 365 -13.60 8.72 -21.37
N ALA A 366 -12.90 9.27 -22.38
CA ALA A 366 -11.74 8.61 -22.97
C ALA A 366 -10.60 8.44 -21.94
N ILE A 367 -10.32 9.46 -21.12
CA ILE A 367 -9.32 9.38 -20.05
C ILE A 367 -9.73 8.32 -19.01
N ALA A 368 -11.01 8.31 -18.60
CA ALA A 368 -11.53 7.29 -17.67
C ALA A 368 -11.36 5.87 -18.23
N ASN A 369 -11.56 5.68 -19.55
CA ASN A 369 -11.40 4.38 -20.21
C ASN A 369 -9.94 3.91 -20.27
N ILE A 370 -8.97 4.84 -20.33
CA ILE A 370 -7.55 4.51 -20.21
C ILE A 370 -7.26 3.97 -18.80
N PHE A 371 -7.73 4.66 -17.76
CA PHE A 371 -7.55 4.19 -16.38
C PHE A 371 -8.24 2.85 -16.14
N SER A 372 -9.47 2.67 -16.63
CA SER A 372 -10.16 1.37 -16.47
C SER A 372 -9.42 0.24 -17.17
N SER A 373 -8.87 0.46 -18.36
CA SER A 373 -8.07 -0.56 -19.05
C SER A 373 -6.77 -0.87 -18.29
N LEU A 374 -6.09 0.16 -17.78
CA LEU A 374 -4.86 0.01 -16.99
C LEU A 374 -5.07 -0.74 -15.67
N ARG A 375 -6.27 -0.66 -15.08
CA ARG A 375 -6.60 -1.33 -13.82
C ARG A 375 -6.47 -2.86 -13.91
N LEU A 376 -6.57 -3.46 -15.10
CA LEU A 376 -6.32 -4.90 -15.32
C LEU A 376 -4.95 -5.36 -14.85
N ILE A 377 -3.95 -4.47 -14.82
CA ILE A 377 -2.58 -4.80 -14.40
C ILE A 377 -2.56 -5.31 -12.96
N SER A 378 -3.48 -4.86 -12.09
CA SER A 378 -3.53 -5.30 -10.69
C SER A 378 -3.85 -6.80 -10.55
N LEU A 379 -4.59 -7.38 -11.51
CA LEU A 379 -4.94 -8.80 -11.55
C LEU A 379 -3.72 -9.70 -11.83
N PHE A 380 -2.63 -9.15 -12.37
CA PHE A 380 -1.42 -9.91 -12.66
C PHE A 380 -0.75 -10.45 -11.40
N THR A 381 -1.00 -9.85 -10.23
CA THR A 381 -0.54 -10.34 -8.91
C THR A 381 -0.99 -11.77 -8.61
N ALA A 382 -2.14 -12.20 -9.16
CA ALA A 382 -2.66 -13.55 -8.96
C ALA A 382 -1.93 -14.62 -9.80
N ASN A 383 -1.18 -14.21 -10.83
CA ASN A 383 -0.45 -15.13 -11.70
C ASN A 383 1.00 -15.31 -11.20
N SER A 384 1.45 -16.57 -11.08
CA SER A 384 2.79 -16.90 -10.60
C SER A 384 3.93 -16.37 -11.48
N HIS A 385 3.69 -16.15 -12.78
CA HIS A 385 4.71 -15.63 -13.70
C HIS A 385 4.68 -14.10 -13.83
N LEU A 386 3.49 -13.50 -13.93
CA LEU A 386 3.35 -12.06 -14.14
C LEU A 386 3.42 -11.26 -12.82
N GLY A 387 3.07 -11.86 -11.68
CA GLY A 387 3.07 -11.20 -10.38
C GLY A 387 4.43 -10.62 -9.99
N PRO A 388 5.53 -11.41 -9.98
CA PRO A 388 6.85 -10.89 -9.65
C PRO A 388 7.31 -9.74 -10.56
N LEU A 389 6.99 -9.82 -11.86
CA LEU A 389 7.32 -8.77 -12.84
C LEU A 389 6.53 -7.48 -12.58
N GLN A 390 5.24 -7.59 -12.23
CA GLN A 390 4.40 -6.44 -11.90
C GLN A 390 4.86 -5.77 -10.59
N ILE A 391 5.25 -6.56 -9.59
CA ILE A 391 5.77 -6.02 -8.32
C ILE A 391 7.12 -5.33 -8.52
N SER A 392 8.02 -5.87 -9.35
CA SER A 392 9.30 -5.22 -9.65
C SER A 392 9.10 -3.91 -10.42
N LEU A 393 8.20 -3.89 -11.41
CA LEU A 393 7.81 -2.68 -12.13
C LEU A 393 7.30 -1.58 -11.17
N GLY A 394 6.40 -1.94 -10.26
CA GLY A 394 5.84 -0.99 -9.28
C GLY A 394 6.90 -0.39 -8.35
N ARG A 395 7.93 -1.17 -7.96
CA ARG A 395 9.03 -0.66 -7.11
C ARG A 395 9.95 0.28 -7.88
N MET A 396 10.26 -0.02 -9.13
CA MET A 396 11.11 0.83 -9.97
C MET A 396 10.45 2.18 -10.30
N LEU A 397 9.12 2.25 -10.30
CA LEU A 397 8.37 3.49 -10.58
C LEU A 397 8.74 4.63 -9.63
N LEU A 398 9.01 4.32 -8.34
CA LEU A 398 9.45 5.33 -7.38
C LEU A 398 10.80 5.95 -7.73
N ASP A 399 11.70 5.17 -8.33
CA ASP A 399 12.99 5.68 -8.78
C ASP A 399 12.85 6.48 -10.09
N ILE A 400 11.98 6.03 -11.00
CA ILE A 400 11.64 6.78 -12.23
C ILE A 400 11.10 8.17 -11.88
N LEU A 401 10.24 8.29 -10.88
CA LEU A 401 9.71 9.60 -10.45
C LEU A 401 10.80 10.54 -9.92
N LYS A 402 11.83 10.01 -9.23
CA LYS A 402 12.98 10.81 -8.78
C LYS A 402 13.79 11.34 -9.97
N PHE A 403 14.03 10.50 -10.98
CA PHE A 403 14.72 10.92 -12.21
C PHE A 403 13.90 11.92 -13.02
N LEU A 404 12.58 11.72 -13.10
CA LEU A 404 11.66 12.63 -13.77
C LEU A 404 11.72 14.04 -13.16
N PHE A 405 11.87 14.17 -11.84
CA PHE A 405 12.03 15.47 -11.19
C PHE A 405 13.26 16.24 -11.69
N ILE A 406 14.41 15.58 -11.80
CA ILE A 406 15.64 16.18 -12.34
C ILE A 406 15.44 16.55 -13.82
N TYR A 407 14.82 15.66 -14.60
CA TYR A 407 14.52 15.91 -16.00
C TYR A 407 13.61 17.13 -16.19
N CYS A 408 12.57 17.29 -15.37
CA CYS A 408 11.68 18.46 -15.41
C CYS A 408 12.42 19.77 -15.14
N LEU A 409 13.38 19.80 -14.21
CA LEU A 409 14.20 20.98 -13.95
C LEU A 409 15.03 21.39 -15.17
N VAL A 410 15.66 20.40 -15.83
CA VAL A 410 16.42 20.63 -17.07
C VAL A 410 15.49 21.13 -18.17
N LEU A 411 14.35 20.46 -18.37
CA LEU A 411 13.37 20.83 -19.38
C LEU A 411 12.87 22.28 -19.19
N LEU A 412 12.57 22.68 -17.95
CA LEU A 412 12.14 24.05 -17.65
C LEU A 412 13.25 25.08 -17.90
N ALA A 413 14.51 24.76 -17.55
CA ALA A 413 15.64 25.66 -17.81
C ALA A 413 15.84 25.91 -19.31
N PHE A 414 15.78 24.84 -20.12
CA PHE A 414 15.86 24.96 -21.58
C PHE A 414 14.63 25.64 -22.18
N ALA A 415 13.43 25.33 -21.70
CA ALA A 415 12.19 25.98 -22.15
C ALA A 415 12.25 27.49 -21.92
N ASN A 416 12.70 27.94 -20.75
CA ASN A 416 12.89 29.35 -20.45
C ASN A 416 13.94 30.00 -21.37
N GLY A 417 15.07 29.34 -21.60
CA GLY A 417 16.12 29.86 -22.49
C GLY A 417 15.68 29.97 -23.95
N LEU A 418 14.97 28.94 -24.46
CA LEU A 418 14.47 28.92 -25.83
C LEU A 418 13.32 29.89 -26.04
N ASN A 419 12.36 29.97 -25.10
CA ASN A 419 11.29 30.96 -25.17
C ASN A 419 11.87 32.38 -25.16
N GLN A 420 12.79 32.70 -24.25
CA GLN A 420 13.42 34.02 -24.20
C GLN A 420 14.15 34.40 -25.51
N LEU A 421 14.74 33.42 -26.20
CA LEU A 421 15.43 33.64 -27.47
C LEU A 421 14.43 33.82 -28.64
N TYR A 422 13.38 33.00 -28.69
CA TYR A 422 12.48 32.90 -29.83
C TYR A 422 11.16 33.69 -29.69
N PHE A 423 10.92 34.29 -28.52
CA PHE A 423 9.69 35.04 -28.23
C PHE A 423 9.42 36.17 -29.25
N TYR A 424 10.45 36.89 -29.70
CA TYR A 424 10.29 38.01 -30.64
C TYR A 424 9.99 37.59 -32.09
N TYR A 425 10.16 36.30 -32.43
CA TYR A 425 9.98 35.78 -33.79
C TYR A 425 8.62 35.12 -33.99
N GLU A 426 7.63 35.43 -33.15
CA GLU A 426 6.27 34.94 -33.32
C GLU A 426 5.69 35.46 -34.65
N THR A 427 5.35 34.53 -35.55
CA THR A 427 4.72 34.86 -36.84
C THR A 427 3.22 34.64 -36.78
N ASN A 428 2.46 35.64 -37.22
CA ASN A 428 1.04 35.52 -37.51
C ASN A 428 0.88 35.12 -38.98
N GLU A 429 1.28 33.89 -39.33
CA GLU A 429 0.99 33.38 -40.68
C GLU A 429 -0.53 33.26 -40.90
N PRO A 430 -1.02 33.47 -42.14
CA PRO A 430 -2.44 33.36 -42.48
C PRO A 430 -2.95 31.91 -42.54
N ASP A 431 -2.10 30.92 -42.25
CA ASP A 431 -2.51 29.52 -42.22
C ASP A 431 -3.43 29.25 -41.02
N ARG A 432 -4.53 28.54 -41.28
CA ARG A 432 -5.59 28.24 -40.30
C ARG A 432 -5.13 27.43 -39.07
N CYS A 433 -3.85 27.07 -38.99
CA CYS A 433 -3.27 26.22 -37.95
C CYS A 433 -1.99 26.86 -37.39
N LYS A 434 -1.95 27.05 -36.06
CA LYS A 434 -0.79 27.56 -35.32
C LYS A 434 -0.26 26.52 -34.33
N GLY A 435 1.05 26.34 -34.27
CA GLY A 435 1.77 25.55 -33.28
C GLY A 435 2.41 24.26 -33.81
N ILE A 436 3.02 23.51 -32.91
CA ILE A 436 3.83 22.30 -33.22
C ILE A 436 3.04 21.10 -33.76
N ARG A 437 1.71 21.12 -33.64
CA ARG A 437 0.82 20.02 -34.09
C ARG A 437 0.26 20.23 -35.50
N CYS A 438 0.66 21.30 -36.18
CA CYS A 438 0.30 21.56 -37.57
C CYS A 438 1.14 20.71 -38.53
N GLU A 439 0.64 20.52 -39.75
CA GLU A 439 1.34 19.76 -40.81
C GLU A 439 2.72 20.37 -41.08
N ASN A 440 2.77 21.68 -41.25
CA ASN A 440 4.01 22.46 -41.20
C ASN A 440 4.14 23.04 -39.80
N GLN A 441 5.16 22.58 -39.06
CA GLN A 441 5.41 23.05 -37.69
C GLN A 441 5.81 24.52 -37.71
N ASN A 442 5.03 25.35 -37.03
CA ASN A 442 5.29 26.78 -36.90
C ASN A 442 5.24 27.21 -35.41
N ASN A 443 5.86 28.34 -35.10
CA ASN A 443 5.85 28.96 -33.76
C ASN A 443 6.24 28.01 -32.59
N ALA A 444 7.16 27.07 -32.82
CA ALA A 444 7.43 25.96 -31.89
C ALA A 444 7.93 26.37 -30.50
N PHE A 445 8.57 27.54 -30.39
CA PHE A 445 9.12 28.09 -29.14
C PHE A 445 8.44 29.39 -28.72
N SER A 446 7.35 29.77 -29.41
CA SER A 446 6.61 31.02 -29.23
C SER A 446 5.17 30.78 -28.76
N THR A 447 4.70 29.53 -28.78
CA THR A 447 3.47 29.03 -28.13
C THR A 447 3.80 28.28 -26.86
#